data_AF-A0A143HJ02-F1
#
_entry.id   AF-A0A143HJ02-F1
#
_cell.length_a   1.000
_cell.length_b   1.000
_cell.length_c   1.000
_cell.angle_alpha   90.00
_cell.angle_beta   90.00
_cell.angle_gamma   90.00
#
_symmetry.space_group_name_H-M   'P 1'
#
loop_
_entity.id
_entity.type
_entity.pdbx_description
1 polymer ?
#
loop_
_entity_poly.entity_id
_entity_poly.type
_entity_poly.pdbx_seq_one_letter_code
_entity_poly.pdbx_strand_id
1 'polypeptide(L)'
;MPSSVSTTRNIPESDDANEANRPSRRLDFFLDIFAMNSFSWLIAIPIELVLAGMSWQEHLKVRLMALVCNTLIARPFGLYRSWVAHRFGGRGRLNAYLVDTFVFLSFQLPLYSGSIYLSGAGLREILTASATFILIAGILGRPYGIYLDWLRRMWVKKRPFAEPHTLA
;
A
#
# COMPACT_ATOMS: atom_id res chain seq x y z
N MET A 1 -70.61 4.09 -12.98
CA MET A 1 -69.41 3.32 -12.58
C MET A 1 -68.26 4.30 -12.42
N PRO A 2 -67.69 4.45 -11.21
CA PRO A 2 -66.64 5.43 -10.95
C PRO A 2 -65.24 4.86 -11.23
N SER A 3 -64.36 5.78 -11.59
CA SER A 3 -62.96 5.64 -11.99
C SER A 3 -62.05 5.11 -10.88
N SER A 4 -61.08 4.27 -11.23
CA SER A 4 -59.88 4.03 -10.39
C SER A 4 -58.61 4.20 -11.23
N VAL A 5 -58.04 5.39 -11.16
CA VAL A 5 -56.67 5.70 -11.56
C VAL A 5 -55.75 5.16 -10.48
N SER A 6 -55.05 4.05 -10.75
CA SER A 6 -53.96 3.56 -9.91
C SER A 6 -52.65 4.25 -10.33
N THR A 7 -52.41 5.43 -9.75
CA THR A 7 -51.10 6.08 -9.75
C THR A 7 -50.14 5.24 -8.90
N THR A 8 -49.34 4.41 -9.53
CA THR A 8 -48.24 3.70 -8.88
C THR A 8 -47.17 4.72 -8.48
N ARG A 9 -47.04 4.93 -7.18
CA ARG A 9 -46.09 5.83 -6.51
C ARG A 9 -44.67 5.28 -6.71
N ASN A 10 -43.82 5.98 -7.47
CA ASN A 10 -42.39 5.69 -7.54
C ASN A 10 -41.77 5.88 -6.15
N ILE A 11 -41.32 4.79 -5.52
CA ILE A 11 -40.48 4.83 -4.32
C ILE A 11 -39.01 4.70 -4.77
N PRO A 12 -38.14 5.69 -4.53
CA PRO A 12 -36.70 5.52 -4.71
C PRO A 12 -36.13 4.90 -3.42
N GLU A 13 -36.14 3.56 -3.31
CA GLU A 13 -35.63 2.84 -2.13
C GLU A 13 -34.52 1.84 -2.50
N SER A 14 -33.74 2.13 -3.55
CA SER A 14 -32.65 1.26 -3.98
C SER A 14 -31.27 1.92 -4.02
N ASP A 15 -31.18 3.25 -3.98
CA ASP A 15 -29.89 3.95 -4.05
C ASP A 15 -29.26 4.15 -2.65
N ASP A 16 -30.05 4.31 -1.60
CA ASP A 16 -29.54 4.51 -0.23
C ASP A 16 -29.02 3.21 0.40
N ALA A 17 -29.57 2.05 0.00
CA ALA A 17 -29.13 0.74 0.49
C ALA A 17 -27.75 0.32 -0.05
N ASN A 18 -27.28 0.94 -1.14
CA ASN A 18 -25.98 0.63 -1.75
C ASN A 18 -24.83 1.47 -1.16
N GLU A 19 -25.12 2.50 -0.37
CA GLU A 19 -24.09 3.29 0.32
C GLU A 19 -23.61 2.67 1.63
N ALA A 20 -24.47 1.88 2.30
CA ALA A 20 -24.16 1.18 3.55
C ALA A 20 -23.13 0.04 3.39
N ASN A 21 -22.86 -0.41 2.15
CA ASN A 21 -21.88 -1.46 1.83
C ASN A 21 -20.64 -0.93 1.10
N ARG A 22 -20.30 0.36 1.28
CA ARG A 22 -18.96 0.84 0.91
C ARG A 22 -18.00 0.41 2.01
N PRO A 23 -17.06 -0.54 1.77
CA PRO A 23 -15.97 -0.76 2.72
C PRO A 23 -15.36 0.60 3.03
N SER A 24 -15.30 0.95 4.31
CA SER A 24 -14.88 2.25 4.79
C SER A 24 -13.44 2.49 4.35
N ARG A 25 -13.25 3.10 3.17
CA ARG A 25 -11.95 3.35 2.53
C ARG A 25 -10.94 4.00 3.49
N ARG A 26 -11.44 4.73 4.49
CA ARG A 26 -10.64 5.31 5.59
C ARG A 26 -10.00 4.23 6.48
N LEU A 27 -10.74 3.21 6.90
CA LEU A 27 -10.21 2.12 7.73
C LEU A 27 -9.19 1.27 6.97
N ASP A 28 -9.44 0.97 5.69
CA ASP A 28 -8.46 0.25 4.85
C ASP A 28 -7.17 1.06 4.70
N PHE A 29 -7.29 2.38 4.53
CA PHE A 29 -6.15 3.31 4.50
C PHE A 29 -5.38 3.34 5.83
N PHE A 30 -6.07 3.39 6.98
CA PHE A 30 -5.42 3.31 8.29
C PHE A 30 -4.72 1.97 8.51
N LEU A 31 -5.34 0.87 8.06
CA LEU A 31 -4.77 -0.47 8.17
C LEU A 31 -3.52 -0.60 7.31
N ASP A 32 -3.54 -0.05 6.11
CA ASP A 32 -2.38 -0.04 5.20
C ASP A 32 -1.24 0.80 5.78
N ILE A 33 -1.52 1.98 6.35
CA ILE A 33 -0.52 2.79 7.05
C ILE A 33 0.05 2.04 8.25
N PHE A 34 -0.81 1.44 9.07
CA PHE A 34 -0.39 0.70 10.26
C PHE A 34 0.50 -0.49 9.87
N ALA A 35 0.06 -1.30 8.91
CA ALA A 35 0.79 -2.46 8.40
C ALA A 35 2.17 -2.06 7.83
N MET A 36 2.21 -0.96 7.06
CA MET A 36 3.45 -0.44 6.51
C MET A 36 4.42 -0.01 7.62
N ASN A 37 3.95 0.76 8.61
CA ASN A 37 4.80 1.26 9.69
C ASN A 37 5.26 0.14 10.63
N SER A 38 4.36 -0.75 11.05
CA SER A 38 4.69 -1.85 11.97
C SER A 38 5.69 -2.84 11.35
N PHE A 39 5.45 -3.24 10.10
CA PHE A 39 6.37 -4.12 9.38
C PHE A 39 7.73 -3.45 9.15
N SER A 40 7.71 -2.17 8.77
CA SER A 40 8.96 -1.44 8.57
C SER A 40 9.76 -1.37 9.86
N TRP A 41 9.13 -1.10 11.01
CA TRP A 41 9.79 -1.08 12.33
C TRP A 41 10.41 -2.44 12.68
N LEU A 42 9.69 -3.52 12.44
CA LEU A 42 10.17 -4.88 12.69
C LEU A 42 11.49 -5.16 11.95
N ILE A 43 11.60 -4.71 10.69
CA ILE A 43 12.79 -4.91 9.87
C ILE A 43 13.90 -3.92 10.22
N ALA A 44 13.57 -2.64 10.43
CA ALA A 44 14.61 -1.62 10.55
C ALA A 44 15.20 -1.50 11.94
N ILE A 45 14.50 -1.84 13.02
CA ILE A 45 15.10 -1.79 14.37
C ILE A 45 16.41 -2.61 14.44
N PRO A 46 16.45 -3.89 14.03
CA PRO A 46 17.71 -4.64 14.05
C PRO A 46 18.76 -4.07 13.08
N ILE A 47 18.36 -3.48 11.95
CA ILE A 47 19.31 -2.91 10.99
C ILE A 47 19.88 -1.57 11.49
N GLU A 48 19.03 -0.68 11.99
CA GLU A 48 19.40 0.70 12.33
C GLU A 48 19.98 0.79 13.74
N LEU A 49 19.39 0.13 14.74
CA LEU A 49 19.87 0.23 16.12
C LEU A 49 21.01 -0.76 16.39
N VAL A 50 20.93 -2.00 15.88
CA VAL A 50 21.92 -3.04 16.19
C VAL A 50 23.09 -3.00 15.23
N LEU A 51 22.83 -2.99 13.91
CA LEU A 51 23.92 -3.01 12.91
C LEU A 51 24.51 -1.62 12.64
N ALA A 52 23.66 -0.60 12.48
CA ALA A 52 24.13 0.77 12.20
C ALA A 52 24.43 1.58 13.48
N GLY A 53 24.10 1.06 14.67
CA GLY A 53 24.40 1.71 15.95
C GLY A 53 23.66 3.03 16.20
N MET A 54 22.55 3.27 15.50
CA MET A 54 21.76 4.51 15.65
C MET A 54 21.02 4.54 16.98
N SER A 55 20.90 5.74 17.56
CA SER A 55 20.05 5.99 18.73
C SER A 55 18.56 5.94 18.36
N TRP A 56 17.69 5.74 19.36
CA TRP A 56 16.22 5.80 19.16
C TRP A 56 15.73 7.12 18.55
N GLN A 57 16.41 8.23 18.86
CA GLN A 57 16.06 9.53 18.30
C GLN A 57 16.43 9.63 16.83
N GLU A 58 17.58 9.09 16.43
CA GLU A 58 18.00 9.04 15.02
C GLU A 58 17.10 8.12 14.22
N HIS A 59 16.76 6.94 14.75
CA HIS A 59 15.75 6.05 14.15
C HIS A 59 14.45 6.80 13.86
N LEU A 60 13.90 7.49 14.86
CA LEU A 60 12.64 8.23 14.70
C LEU A 60 12.75 9.35 13.67
N LYS A 61 13.87 10.08 13.64
CA LYS A 61 14.14 11.11 12.63
C LYS A 61 14.19 10.52 11.22
N VAL A 62 14.89 9.40 11.04
CA VAL A 62 14.96 8.69 9.75
C VAL A 62 13.56 8.25 9.31
N ARG A 63 12.73 7.73 10.22
CA ARG A 63 11.35 7.33 9.90
C ARG A 63 10.46 8.49 9.52
N LEU A 64 10.53 9.58 10.26
CA LEU A 64 9.74 10.77 9.94
C LEU A 64 10.15 11.36 8.59
N MET A 65 11.46 11.42 8.32
CA MET A 65 11.98 11.86 7.03
C MET A 65 11.53 10.94 5.91
N ALA A 66 11.62 9.62 6.10
CA ALA A 66 11.13 8.65 5.12
C ALA A 66 9.63 8.79 4.87
N LEU A 67 8.81 9.02 5.90
CA LEU A 67 7.38 9.25 5.75
C LEU A 67 7.09 10.50 4.89
N VAL A 68 7.79 11.61 5.16
CA VAL A 68 7.64 12.86 4.39
C VAL A 68 8.09 12.66 2.95
N CYS A 69 9.28 12.12 2.74
CA CYS A 69 9.83 11.85 1.40
C CYS A 69 8.93 10.89 0.60
N ASN A 70 8.47 9.80 1.20
CA ASN A 70 7.56 8.86 0.56
C ASN A 70 6.24 9.53 0.18
N THR A 71 5.72 10.43 1.02
CA THR A 71 4.49 11.18 0.72
C THR A 71 4.69 12.12 -0.47
N LEU A 72 5.81 12.83 -0.54
CA LEU A 72 6.15 13.71 -1.65
C LEU A 72 6.28 12.92 -2.97
N ILE A 73 6.89 11.74 -2.91
CA ILE A 73 7.14 10.87 -4.06
C ILE A 73 5.90 10.04 -4.45
N ALA A 74 4.94 9.84 -3.54
CA ALA A 74 3.77 9.00 -3.78
C ALA A 74 2.96 9.43 -5.01
N ARG A 75 2.79 10.74 -5.21
CA ARG A 75 2.07 11.30 -6.37
C ARG A 75 2.76 10.99 -7.71
N PRO A 76 4.02 11.40 -7.93
CA PRO A 76 4.71 11.10 -9.19
C PRO A 76 4.86 9.58 -9.42
N PHE A 77 5.12 8.81 -8.36
CA PHE A 77 5.17 7.35 -8.44
C PHE A 77 3.84 6.74 -8.91
N GLY A 78 2.72 7.21 -8.35
CA GLY A 78 1.39 6.74 -8.74
C GLY A 78 1.06 6.99 -10.22
N LEU A 79 1.43 8.17 -10.74
CA LEU A 79 1.26 8.49 -12.16
C LEU A 79 2.12 7.58 -13.06
N TYR A 80 3.39 7.39 -12.69
CA TYR A 80 4.30 6.50 -13.42
C TYR A 80 3.80 5.05 -13.41
N ARG A 81 3.37 4.54 -12.24
CA ARG A 81 2.79 3.20 -12.10
C ARG A 81 1.59 3.00 -13.01
N SER A 82 0.65 3.94 -13.01
CA SER A 82 -0.53 3.85 -13.86
C SER A 82 -0.17 3.86 -15.35
N TRP A 83 0.81 4.67 -15.77
CA TRP A 83 1.29 4.71 -17.15
C TRP A 83 1.93 3.37 -17.58
N VAL A 84 2.83 2.80 -16.75
CA VAL A 84 3.47 1.51 -17.05
C VAL A 84 2.44 0.37 -17.01
N ALA A 85 1.55 0.35 -16.01
CA ALA A 85 0.51 -0.67 -15.89
C ALA A 85 -0.47 -0.62 -17.07
N HIS A 86 -0.80 0.57 -17.59
CA HIS A 86 -1.61 0.69 -18.81
C HIS A 86 -0.86 0.15 -20.04
N ARG A 87 0.47 0.28 -20.09
CA ARG A 87 1.28 -0.10 -21.25
C ARG A 87 1.71 -1.58 -21.26
N PHE A 88 1.91 -2.16 -20.09
CA PHE A 88 2.50 -3.50 -19.89
C PHE A 88 1.68 -4.41 -18.96
N GLY A 89 0.56 -3.92 -18.42
CA GLY A 89 -0.31 -4.72 -17.56
C GLY A 89 -0.94 -5.89 -18.31
N GLY A 90 -0.74 -7.09 -17.78
CA GLY A 90 -1.29 -8.34 -18.30
C GLY A 90 -2.29 -8.98 -17.34
N ARG A 91 -2.95 -10.06 -17.81
CA ARG A 91 -3.93 -10.80 -17.00
C ARG A 91 -3.20 -11.77 -16.06
N GLY A 92 -3.35 -11.55 -14.75
CA GLY A 92 -2.91 -12.52 -13.72
C GLY A 92 -2.12 -11.91 -12.57
N ARG A 93 -2.20 -12.54 -11.39
CA ARG A 93 -1.55 -12.07 -10.13
C ARG A 93 -0.03 -12.01 -10.24
N LEU A 94 0.59 -12.94 -10.98
CA LEU A 94 2.03 -12.95 -11.19
C LEU A 94 2.49 -11.80 -12.10
N ASN A 95 1.76 -11.53 -13.18
CA ASN A 95 2.08 -10.42 -14.07
C ASN A 95 1.93 -9.08 -13.33
N ALA A 96 0.83 -8.89 -12.58
CA ALA A 96 0.64 -7.70 -11.76
C ALA A 96 1.79 -7.50 -10.76
N TYR A 97 2.22 -8.56 -10.07
CA TYR A 97 3.37 -8.50 -9.16
C TYR A 97 4.68 -8.13 -9.87
N LEU A 98 4.96 -8.71 -11.04
CA LEU A 98 6.16 -8.42 -11.81
C LEU A 98 6.16 -6.98 -12.35
N VAL A 99 5.02 -6.50 -12.85
CA VAL A 99 4.85 -5.13 -13.31
C VAL A 99 5.01 -4.16 -12.14
N ASP A 100 4.36 -4.40 -11.01
CA ASP A 100 4.49 -3.55 -9.83
C ASP A 100 5.93 -3.53 -9.29
N THR A 101 6.61 -4.69 -9.28
CA THR A 101 8.03 -4.78 -8.89
C THR A 101 8.92 -4.02 -9.87
N PHE A 102 8.69 -4.15 -11.17
CA PHE A 102 9.43 -3.44 -12.20
C PHE A 102 9.23 -1.92 -12.09
N VAL A 103 7.99 -1.46 -11.91
CA VAL A 103 7.69 -0.05 -11.69
C VAL A 103 8.41 0.47 -10.45
N PHE A 104 8.32 -0.26 -9.34
CA PHE A 104 8.99 0.11 -8.10
C PHE A 104 10.51 0.23 -8.29
N LEU A 105 11.15 -0.81 -8.85
CA LEU A 105 12.61 -0.82 -9.03
C LEU A 105 13.07 0.22 -10.06
N SER A 106 12.39 0.36 -11.19
CA SER A 106 12.77 1.34 -12.23
C SER A 106 12.64 2.78 -11.76
N PHE A 107 11.72 3.06 -10.84
CA PHE A 107 11.57 4.38 -10.23
C PHE A 107 12.55 4.59 -9.07
N GLN A 108 12.74 3.58 -8.22
CA GLN A 108 13.50 3.70 -6.98
C GLN A 108 15.01 3.60 -7.19
N LEU A 109 15.48 2.80 -8.16
CA LEU A 109 16.90 2.62 -8.43
C LEU A 109 17.60 3.94 -8.82
N PRO A 110 17.09 4.76 -9.76
CA PRO A 110 17.71 6.05 -10.05
C PRO A 110 17.81 6.97 -8.83
N LEU A 111 16.77 7.00 -7.97
CA LEU A 111 16.77 7.80 -6.74
C LEU A 111 17.79 7.29 -5.72
N TYR A 112 17.89 5.97 -5.58
CA TYR A 112 18.82 5.31 -4.66
C TYR A 112 20.27 5.47 -5.12
N SER A 113 20.55 5.17 -6.39
CA SER A 113 21.87 5.36 -7.00
C SER A 113 22.30 6.83 -6.97
N GLY A 114 21.37 7.76 -7.21
CA GLY A 114 21.61 9.20 -7.09
C GLY A 114 21.98 9.61 -5.67
N SER A 115 21.27 9.09 -4.67
CA SER A 115 21.58 9.33 -3.26
C SER A 115 22.98 8.84 -2.89
N ILE A 116 23.37 7.65 -3.34
CA ILE A 116 24.73 7.10 -3.09
C ILE A 116 25.80 7.91 -3.83
N TYR A 117 25.54 8.28 -5.08
CA TYR A 117 26.47 9.08 -5.87
C TYR A 117 26.74 10.43 -5.23
N LEU A 118 25.72 11.10 -4.70
CA LEU A 118 25.85 12.36 -3.97
C LEU A 118 26.66 12.22 -2.67
N SER A 119 26.67 11.03 -2.06
CA SER A 119 27.54 10.72 -0.92
C SER A 119 29.02 10.57 -1.31
N GLY A 120 29.36 10.65 -2.60
CA GLY A 120 30.74 10.53 -3.10
C GLY A 120 31.18 9.08 -3.36
N ALA A 121 30.26 8.12 -3.38
CA ALA A 121 30.58 6.71 -3.56
C ALA A 121 31.00 6.37 -5.00
N GLY A 122 31.87 5.36 -5.14
CA GLY A 122 32.34 4.91 -6.45
C GLY A 122 31.30 4.13 -7.24
N LEU A 123 31.47 4.04 -8.57
CA LEU A 123 30.54 3.30 -9.46
C LEU A 123 30.35 1.82 -9.06
N ARG A 124 31.40 1.16 -8.58
CA ARG A 124 31.32 -0.23 -8.12
C ARG A 124 30.44 -0.36 -6.88
N GLU A 125 30.53 0.59 -5.96
CA GLU A 125 29.75 0.63 -4.72
C GLU A 125 28.28 0.92 -5.01
N ILE A 126 28.00 1.84 -5.94
CA ILE A 126 26.64 2.10 -6.42
C ILE A 126 26.03 0.83 -7.01
N LEU A 127 26.79 0.08 -7.82
CA LEU A 127 26.30 -1.15 -8.45
C LEU A 127 26.03 -2.26 -7.42
N THR A 128 26.96 -2.49 -6.48
CA THR A 128 26.78 -3.52 -5.44
C THR A 128 25.63 -3.17 -4.50
N ALA A 129 25.52 -1.91 -4.09
CA ALA A 129 24.42 -1.43 -3.27
C ALA A 129 23.08 -1.56 -3.99
N SER A 130 23.03 -1.20 -5.28
CA SER A 130 21.82 -1.32 -6.10
C SER A 130 21.38 -2.77 -6.27
N ALA A 131 22.32 -3.69 -6.53
CA ALA A 131 22.03 -5.12 -6.60
C ALA A 131 21.50 -5.67 -5.27
N THR A 132 22.12 -5.27 -4.16
CA THR A 132 21.67 -5.63 -2.81
C THR A 132 20.27 -5.12 -2.53
N PHE A 133 19.98 -3.87 -2.91
CA PHE A 133 18.65 -3.27 -2.78
C PHE A 133 17.60 -4.06 -3.56
N ILE A 134 17.87 -4.44 -4.82
CA ILE A 134 16.94 -5.24 -5.63
C ILE A 134 16.64 -6.58 -4.96
N LEU A 135 17.68 -7.27 -4.46
CA LEU A 135 17.52 -8.55 -3.79
C LEU A 135 16.67 -8.42 -2.53
N ILE A 136 16.99 -7.46 -1.67
CA ILE A 136 16.25 -7.20 -0.43
C ILE A 136 14.79 -6.83 -0.73
N ALA A 137 14.56 -5.92 -1.68
CA ALA A 137 13.21 -5.49 -2.07
C ALA A 137 12.39 -6.68 -2.62
N GLY A 138 13.00 -7.52 -3.45
CA GLY A 138 12.35 -8.72 -3.99
C GLY A 138 12.01 -9.76 -2.90
N ILE A 139 12.92 -9.97 -1.95
CA ILE A 139 12.74 -10.93 -0.85
C ILE A 139 11.69 -10.44 0.15
N LEU A 140 11.72 -9.16 0.54
CA LEU A 140 10.82 -8.59 1.55
C LEU A 140 9.42 -8.25 1.01
N GLY A 141 9.26 -8.08 -0.31
CA GLY A 141 7.97 -7.75 -0.91
C GLY A 141 6.88 -8.78 -0.65
N ARG A 142 7.21 -10.08 -0.72
CA ARG A 142 6.25 -11.17 -0.44
C ARG A 142 5.88 -11.32 1.03
N PRO A 143 6.83 -11.39 1.98
CA PRO A 143 6.53 -11.36 3.42
C PRO A 143 5.65 -10.18 3.83
N TYR A 144 5.92 -8.98 3.30
CA TYR A 144 5.09 -7.80 3.55
C TYR A 144 3.65 -8.00 3.05
N GLY A 145 3.49 -8.48 1.80
CA GLY A 145 2.17 -8.78 1.24
C GLY A 145 1.39 -9.82 2.06
N ILE A 146 2.04 -10.89 2.51
CA ILE A 146 1.43 -11.91 3.37
C ILE A 146 1.00 -11.32 4.71
N TYR A 147 1.82 -10.48 5.33
CA TYR A 147 1.52 -9.80 6.58
C TYR A 147 0.30 -8.86 6.45
N LEU A 148 0.27 -8.08 5.37
CA LEU A 148 -0.84 -7.19 5.05
C LEU A 148 -2.14 -7.95 4.77
N ASP A 149 -2.08 -9.03 4.00
CA ASP A 149 -3.24 -9.92 3.76
C ASP A 149 -3.73 -10.60 5.04
N TRP A 150 -2.82 -10.92 5.96
CA TRP A 150 -3.18 -11.45 7.29
C TRP A 150 -3.90 -10.38 8.13
N LEU A 151 -3.37 -9.15 8.20
CA LEU A 151 -4.01 -8.03 8.89
C LEU A 151 -5.41 -7.73 8.34
N ARG A 152 -5.56 -7.67 7.02
CA ARG A 152 -6.85 -7.45 6.35
C ARG A 152 -7.86 -8.55 6.69
N ARG A 153 -7.45 -9.82 6.68
CA ARG A 153 -8.32 -10.95 7.04
C ARG A 153 -8.80 -10.89 8.49
N MET A 154 -7.94 -10.51 9.43
CA MET A 154 -8.34 -10.36 10.84
C MET A 154 -9.34 -9.21 11.04
N TRP A 155 -9.17 -8.11 10.30
CA TRP A 155 -10.07 -6.96 10.38
C TRP A 155 -11.42 -7.22 9.74
N VAL A 156 -11.47 -7.90 8.59
CA VAL A 156 -12.75 -8.31 7.95
C VAL A 156 -13.51 -9.30 8.83
N LYS A 157 -12.82 -10.25 9.47
CA LYS A 157 -13.43 -11.23 10.39
C LYS A 157 -14.01 -10.60 11.67
N LYS A 158 -13.60 -9.38 12.03
CA LYS A 158 -14.09 -8.64 13.20
C LYS A 158 -15.38 -7.84 12.96
N ARG A 159 -15.99 -7.89 11.78
CA ARG A 159 -17.35 -7.36 11.60
C ARG A 159 -18.34 -8.40 12.15
N PRO A 160 -18.97 -8.20 13.33
CA PRO A 160 -20.15 -8.97 13.65
C PRO A 160 -21.16 -8.68 12.54
N PHE A 161 -21.73 -9.74 11.98
CA PHE A 161 -22.91 -9.68 11.15
C PHE A 161 -23.92 -8.81 11.90
N ALA A 162 -24.23 -7.61 11.40
CA ALA A 162 -25.37 -6.88 11.92
C ALA A 162 -26.57 -7.77 11.64
N GLU A 163 -27.14 -8.35 12.70
CA GLU A 163 -28.27 -9.27 12.58
C GLU A 163 -29.38 -8.59 11.77
N PRO A 164 -29.97 -9.27 10.78
CA PRO A 164 -31.16 -8.75 10.12
C PRO A 164 -32.22 -8.61 11.21
N HIS A 165 -32.63 -7.37 11.46
CA HIS A 165 -33.76 -7.08 12.33
C HIS A 165 -34.95 -7.92 11.87
N THR A 166 -35.28 -8.92 12.67
CA THR A 166 -36.55 -9.61 12.69
C THR A 166 -37.64 -8.56 12.91
N LEU A 167 -38.35 -8.20 11.85
CA LEU A 167 -39.66 -7.58 11.97
C LEU A 167 -40.69 -8.69 11.84
N ALA A 168 -41.33 -8.96 12.97
CA ALA A 168 -42.52 -9.77 13.13
C ALA A 168 -43.73 -9.17 12.40
#